data_AF-A0A3D2N1G5-F1
#
_entry.id   AF-A0A3D2N1G5-F1
#
_cell.length_a   1.000
_cell.length_b   1.000
_cell.length_c   1.000
_cell.angle_alpha   90.00
_cell.angle_beta   90.00
_cell.angle_gamma   90.00
#
_symmetry.space_group_name_H-M   'P 1'
#
loop_
_entity.id
_entity.type
_entity.pdbx_description
1 polymer ?
#
loop_
_entity_poly.entity_id
_entity_poly.type
_entity_poly.pdbx_seq_one_letter_code
_entity_poly.pdbx_strand_id
1 'polypeptide(L)'
;MLNESIQDKIKSALAALTRARDLKPRWGQRQMIAEVANALGDPEGPGFLAIEAGTGTGKTIAYTIAALPVAQARSKKLIIATATVALQEQLVFKDLPEIKRHSGINFSYQLAKGRGRYLCLYKLDQLSQGV
;
A
#
# COMPACT_ATOMS: atom_id res chain seq x y z
N MET A 1 2.96 18.11 12.31
CA MET A 1 1.94 18.54 11.32
C MET A 1 2.32 18.13 9.90
N LEU A 2 1.36 17.65 9.09
CA LEU A 2 1.57 17.30 7.69
C LEU A 2 1.95 18.54 6.86
N ASN A 3 3.00 18.43 6.06
CA ASN A 3 3.37 19.44 5.07
C ASN A 3 2.28 19.56 3.99
N GLU A 4 1.90 20.79 3.60
CA GLU A 4 0.91 21.08 2.55
C GLU A 4 1.21 20.31 1.24
N SER A 5 2.48 20.20 0.87
CA SER A 5 2.91 19.43 -0.30
C SER A 5 2.54 17.94 -0.23
N ILE A 6 2.53 17.34 0.97
CA ILE A 6 2.12 15.94 1.15
C ILE A 6 0.61 15.82 0.98
N GLN A 7 -0.16 16.76 1.54
CA GLN A 7 -1.61 16.76 1.42
C GLN A 7 -2.04 16.89 -0.05
N ASP A 8 -1.39 17.75 -0.82
CA ASP A 8 -1.70 17.93 -2.24
C ASP A 8 -1.37 16.70 -3.08
N LYS A 9 -0.27 16.01 -2.77
CA LYS A 9 0.05 14.71 -3.40
C LYS A 9 -1.04 13.67 -3.11
N ILE A 10 -1.50 13.58 -1.86
CA ILE A 10 -2.57 12.63 -1.46
C ILE A 10 -3.87 12.95 -2.20
N LYS A 11 -4.30 14.22 -2.21
CA LYS A 11 -5.53 14.67 -2.89
C LYS A 11 -5.45 14.43 -4.40
N SER A 12 -4.32 14.76 -5.02
CA SER A 12 -4.08 14.57 -6.46
C SER A 12 -4.12 13.09 -6.84
N ALA A 13 -3.48 12.23 -6.03
CA ALA A 13 -3.49 10.78 -6.22
C ALA A 13 -4.90 10.19 -6.14
N LEU A 14 -5.69 10.59 -5.14
CA LEU A 14 -7.07 10.15 -5.01
C LEU A 14 -7.90 10.60 -6.22
N ALA A 15 -7.77 11.85 -6.64
CA ALA A 15 -8.49 12.38 -7.79
C ALA A 15 -8.12 11.66 -9.10
N ALA A 16 -6.84 11.39 -9.32
CA ALA A 16 -6.35 10.68 -10.50
C ALA A 16 -6.89 9.23 -10.56
N LEU A 17 -6.83 8.51 -9.42
CA LEU A 17 -7.40 7.15 -9.32
C LEU A 17 -8.91 7.14 -9.55
N THR A 18 -9.61 8.13 -8.99
CA THR A 18 -11.06 8.27 -9.12
C THR A 18 -11.46 8.43 -10.59
N ARG A 19 -10.77 9.32 -11.32
CA ARG A 19 -11.03 9.56 -12.75
C ARG A 19 -10.65 8.36 -13.61
N ALA A 20 -9.50 7.76 -13.38
CA ALA A 20 -8.99 6.66 -14.21
C ALA A 20 -9.85 5.39 -14.14
N ARG A 21 -10.62 5.22 -13.07
CA ARG A 21 -11.38 3.99 -12.78
C ARG A 21 -12.87 4.21 -12.58
N ASP A 22 -13.36 5.42 -12.82
CA ASP A 22 -14.74 5.81 -12.55
C ASP A 22 -15.20 5.39 -11.13
N LEU A 23 -14.33 5.62 -10.14
CA LEU A 23 -14.64 5.29 -8.74
C LEU A 23 -15.45 6.41 -8.12
N LYS A 24 -16.21 6.08 -7.07
CA LYS A 24 -16.88 7.08 -6.22
C LYS A 24 -16.27 7.04 -4.82
N PRO A 25 -15.48 8.05 -4.41
CA PRO A 25 -14.86 8.06 -3.10
C PRO A 25 -15.92 8.08 -1.99
N ARG A 26 -15.74 7.21 -0.99
CA ARG A 26 -16.65 7.10 0.15
C ARG A 26 -16.16 7.93 1.33
N TRP A 27 -17.08 8.31 2.22
CA TRP A 27 -16.73 9.09 3.42
C TRP A 27 -15.70 8.36 4.28
N GLY A 28 -15.92 7.08 4.61
CA GLY A 28 -14.97 6.29 5.40
C GLY A 28 -13.60 6.11 4.72
N GLN A 29 -13.54 6.13 3.39
CA GLN A 29 -12.28 6.11 2.65
C GLN A 29 -11.50 7.41 2.87
N ARG A 30 -12.16 8.56 2.75
CA ARG A 30 -11.56 9.89 2.97
C ARG A 30 -11.13 10.08 4.41
N GLN A 31 -11.94 9.60 5.36
CA GLN A 31 -11.58 9.61 6.77
C GLN A 31 -10.34 8.76 7.03
N MET A 32 -10.31 7.51 6.57
CA MET A 32 -9.11 6.66 6.70
C MET A 32 -7.86 7.31 6.11
N ILE A 33 -7.97 7.97 4.94
CA ILE A 33 -6.85 8.70 4.34
C ILE A 33 -6.32 9.80 5.27
N ALA A 34 -7.23 10.62 5.83
CA ALA A 34 -6.86 11.71 6.73
C ALA A 34 -6.21 11.18 8.02
N GLU A 35 -6.83 10.20 8.67
CA GLU A 35 -6.34 9.62 9.92
C GLU A 35 -4.96 8.96 9.72
N VAL A 36 -4.79 8.16 8.67
CA VAL A 36 -3.50 7.51 8.36
C VAL A 36 -2.43 8.55 8.05
N ALA A 37 -2.74 9.57 7.25
CA ALA A 37 -1.77 10.62 6.92
C ALA A 37 -1.36 11.40 8.17
N ASN A 38 -2.30 11.75 9.06
CA ASN A 38 -2.01 12.47 10.30
C ASN A 38 -1.14 11.63 11.24
N ALA A 39 -1.53 10.39 11.50
CA ALA A 39 -0.81 9.50 12.41
C ALA A 39 0.62 9.20 11.92
N LEU A 40 0.82 9.01 10.61
CA LEU A 40 2.15 8.79 10.06
C LEU A 40 2.92 10.10 9.84
N GLY A 41 2.23 11.22 9.71
CA GLY A 41 2.80 12.53 9.36
C GLY A 41 3.31 13.31 10.57
N ASP A 42 2.90 12.95 11.79
CA ASP A 42 3.28 13.64 13.01
C ASP A 42 4.36 12.89 13.81
N PRO A 43 5.60 13.41 13.93
CA PRO A 43 6.66 12.74 14.68
C PRO A 43 6.39 12.66 16.19
N GLU A 44 5.69 13.65 16.73
CA GLU A 44 5.34 13.75 18.16
C GLU A 44 4.03 13.02 18.51
N GLY A 45 3.36 12.46 17.50
CA GLY A 45 2.11 11.73 17.67
C GLY A 45 2.31 10.36 18.35
N PRO A 46 1.23 9.63 18.63
CA PRO A 46 1.27 8.35 19.33
C PRO A 46 2.06 7.26 18.61
N GLY A 47 2.39 7.44 17.32
CA GLY A 47 3.14 6.47 16.52
C GLY A 47 2.35 5.23 16.10
N PHE A 48 1.07 5.11 16.49
CA PHE A 48 0.17 4.05 16.06
C PHE A 48 -1.26 4.58 15.87
N LEU A 49 -2.05 3.84 15.08
CA LEU A 49 -3.44 4.15 14.77
C LEU A 49 -4.20 2.84 14.54
N ALA A 50 -5.38 2.71 15.15
CA ALA A 50 -6.29 1.60 14.91
C ALA A 50 -7.54 2.12 14.17
N ILE A 51 -7.86 1.51 13.04
CA ILE A 51 -9.07 1.83 12.26
C ILE A 51 -9.82 0.54 11.96
N GLU A 52 -11.09 0.51 12.32
CA GLU A 52 -12.03 -0.49 11.81
C GLU A 52 -12.57 -0.02 10.45
N ALA A 53 -12.45 -0.87 9.43
CA ALA A 53 -12.94 -0.56 8.09
C ALA A 53 -13.66 -1.76 7.48
N GLY A 54 -14.94 -1.57 7.17
CA GLY A 54 -15.78 -2.57 6.51
C GLY A 54 -15.26 -2.97 5.13
N THR A 55 -15.78 -4.09 4.62
CA THR A 55 -15.54 -4.54 3.24
C THR A 55 -16.06 -3.49 2.24
N GLY A 56 -15.40 -3.36 1.09
CA GLY A 56 -15.80 -2.39 0.06
C GLY A 56 -15.46 -0.91 0.36
N THR A 57 -14.92 -0.57 1.54
CA THR A 57 -14.53 0.82 1.89
C THR A 57 -13.40 1.40 1.01
N GLY A 58 -12.70 0.56 0.24
CA GLY A 58 -11.52 0.99 -0.52
C GLY A 58 -10.27 1.14 0.35
N LYS A 59 -10.18 0.33 1.41
CA LYS A 59 -9.10 0.38 2.41
C LYS A 59 -7.69 0.33 1.81
N THR A 60 -7.47 -0.52 0.81
CA THR A 60 -6.16 -0.66 0.16
C THR A 60 -5.69 0.63 -0.49
N ILE A 61 -6.58 1.29 -1.24
CA ILE A 61 -6.29 2.59 -1.84
C ILE A 61 -6.04 3.61 -0.72
N ALA A 62 -6.91 3.66 0.27
CA ALA A 62 -6.87 4.66 1.34
C ALA A 62 -5.54 4.67 2.10
N TYR A 63 -5.12 3.54 2.67
CA TYR A 63 -3.86 3.50 3.41
C TYR A 63 -2.64 3.68 2.50
N THR A 64 -2.70 3.19 1.25
CA THR A 64 -1.54 3.24 0.35
C THR A 64 -1.25 4.66 -0.11
N ILE A 65 -2.28 5.39 -0.57
CA ILE A 65 -2.09 6.76 -1.06
C ILE A 65 -1.83 7.75 0.07
N ALA A 66 -2.27 7.46 1.29
CA ALA A 66 -1.93 8.24 2.47
C ALA A 66 -0.48 8.01 2.92
N ALA A 67 -0.08 6.74 3.03
CA ALA A 67 1.21 6.37 3.61
C ALA A 67 2.40 6.57 2.66
N LEU A 68 2.24 6.35 1.34
CA LEU A 68 3.34 6.46 0.38
C LEU A 68 3.96 7.87 0.34
N PRO A 69 3.20 8.97 0.17
CA PRO A 69 3.77 10.32 0.15
C PRO A 69 4.48 10.68 1.47
N VAL A 70 3.93 10.25 2.61
CA VAL A 70 4.55 10.45 3.93
C VAL A 70 5.86 9.68 4.05
N ALA A 71 5.88 8.40 3.64
CA ALA A 71 7.08 7.58 3.66
C ALA A 71 8.18 8.16 2.76
N GLN A 72 7.83 8.64 1.55
CA GLN A 72 8.75 9.29 0.63
C GLN A 72 9.33 10.59 1.21
N ALA A 73 8.48 11.45 1.78
CA ALA A 73 8.92 12.71 2.40
C ALA A 73 9.88 12.48 3.58
N ARG A 74 9.77 11.33 4.25
CA ARG A 74 10.63 10.93 5.38
C ARG A 74 11.78 10.01 4.99
N SER A 75 11.95 9.71 3.69
CA SER A 75 12.93 8.73 3.20
C SER A 75 12.85 7.36 3.91
N LYS A 76 11.63 6.88 4.14
CA LYS A 76 11.32 5.59 4.77
C LYS A 76 10.72 4.60 3.78
N LYS A 77 10.80 3.31 4.13
CA LYS A 77 10.11 2.23 3.42
C LYS A 77 8.73 2.00 4.05
N LEU A 78 7.69 1.88 3.22
CA LEU A 78 6.37 1.47 3.65
C LEU A 78 6.27 -0.07 3.66
N ILE A 79 5.89 -0.64 4.80
CA ILE A 79 5.61 -2.07 4.94
C ILE A 79 4.11 -2.25 5.10
N ILE A 80 3.51 -3.05 4.23
CA ILE A 80 2.10 -3.44 4.33
C ILE A 80 2.06 -4.93 4.68
N ALA A 81 1.62 -5.25 5.90
CA ALA A 81 1.43 -6.62 6.35
C ALA A 81 -0.04 -7.03 6.20
N THR A 82 -0.29 -8.27 5.78
CA THR A 82 -1.63 -8.83 5.66
C THR A 82 -1.63 -10.32 5.99
N ALA A 83 -2.80 -10.86 6.33
CA ALA A 83 -2.95 -12.14 7.03
C ALA A 83 -2.55 -13.36 6.19
N THR A 84 -2.74 -13.34 4.87
CA THR A 84 -2.54 -14.53 4.03
C THR A 84 -1.74 -14.21 2.78
N VAL A 85 -1.10 -15.23 2.21
CA VAL A 85 -0.37 -15.12 0.93
C VAL A 85 -1.30 -14.67 -0.19
N ALA A 86 -2.53 -15.15 -0.24
CA ALA A 86 -3.51 -14.73 -1.25
C ALA A 86 -3.81 -13.22 -1.17
N LEU A 87 -3.93 -12.66 0.04
CA LEU A 87 -4.12 -11.21 0.21
C LEU A 87 -2.87 -10.41 -0.18
N GLN A 88 -1.67 -10.95 0.09
CA GLN A 88 -0.42 -10.32 -0.36
C GLN A 88 -0.32 -10.32 -1.90
N GLU A 89 -0.71 -11.42 -2.54
CA GLU A 89 -0.71 -11.54 -3.99
C GLU A 89 -1.76 -10.62 -4.63
N GLN A 90 -2.95 -10.51 -4.05
CA GLN A 90 -3.93 -9.51 -4.50
C GLN A 90 -3.35 -8.09 -4.44
N LEU A 91 -2.68 -7.74 -3.33
CA LEU A 91 -2.06 -6.44 -3.18
C LEU A 91 -1.00 -6.19 -4.27
N VAL A 92 -0.12 -7.17 -4.52
CA VAL A 92 1.05 -7.02 -5.40
C VAL A 92 0.72 -7.15 -6.89
N PHE A 93 -0.23 -8.00 -7.26
CA PHE A 93 -0.58 -8.27 -8.66
C PHE A 93 -1.79 -7.51 -9.17
N LYS A 94 -2.59 -6.90 -8.28
CA LYS A 94 -3.76 -6.11 -8.65
C LYS A 94 -3.71 -4.69 -8.13
N ASP A 95 -3.72 -4.52 -6.81
CA ASP A 95 -3.96 -3.21 -6.20
C ASP A 95 -2.78 -2.24 -6.38
N LEU A 96 -1.55 -2.64 -6.05
CA LEU A 96 -0.35 -1.80 -6.20
C LEU A 96 0.02 -1.45 -7.65
N PRO A 97 -0.06 -2.37 -8.64
CA PRO A 97 0.13 -2.01 -10.05
C PRO A 97 -0.85 -0.93 -10.52
N GLU A 98 -2.11 -1.05 -10.11
CA GLU A 98 -3.17 -0.10 -10.45
C GLU A 98 -2.92 1.27 -9.80
N ILE A 99 -2.58 1.28 -8.51
CA ILE A 99 -2.21 2.51 -7.79
C ILE A 99 -1.00 3.16 -8.46
N LYS A 100 0.04 2.39 -8.78
CA LYS A 100 1.24 2.91 -9.44
C LYS A 100 0.93 3.52 -10.81
N ARG A 101 0.07 2.88 -11.60
CA ARG A 101 -0.28 3.34 -12.94
C ARG A 101 -1.08 4.64 -12.94
N HIS A 102 -1.99 4.82 -11.96
CA HIS A 102 -3.01 5.86 -12.03
C HIS A 102 -2.90 6.96 -10.96
N SER A 103 -2.15 6.76 -9.87
CA SER A 103 -2.03 7.76 -8.79
C SER A 103 -1.08 8.91 -9.10
N GLY A 104 -0.20 8.77 -10.09
CA GLY A 104 0.90 9.71 -10.33
C GLY A 104 2.03 9.66 -9.29
N ILE A 105 1.96 8.73 -8.33
CA ILE A 105 3.03 8.50 -7.35
C ILE A 105 4.03 7.51 -7.95
N ASN A 106 5.30 7.91 -8.05
CA ASN A 106 6.36 7.01 -8.50
C ASN A 106 6.91 6.19 -7.32
N PHE A 107 6.75 4.87 -7.35
CA PHE A 107 7.31 3.98 -6.33
C PHE A 107 7.64 2.58 -6.90
N SER A 108 8.52 1.86 -6.20
CA SER A 108 8.77 0.43 -6.39
C SER A 108 8.17 -0.36 -5.24
N TYR A 109 7.76 -1.60 -5.48
CA TYR A 109 7.25 -2.51 -4.47
C TYR A 109 7.79 -3.92 -4.71
N GLN A 110 7.91 -4.70 -3.65
CA GLN A 110 8.37 -6.07 -3.69
C GLN A 110 7.59 -6.91 -2.67
N LEU A 111 7.33 -8.16 -3.02
CA LEU A 111 6.66 -9.12 -2.15
C LEU A 111 7.68 -9.86 -1.27
N ALA A 112 7.48 -9.81 0.04
CA ALA A 112 8.23 -10.62 1.00
C ALA A 112 7.38 -11.79 1.51
N LYS A 113 7.89 -13.01 1.33
CA LYS A 113 7.27 -14.26 1.79
C LYS A 113 8.25 -15.03 2.67
N GLY A 114 7.73 -15.94 3.49
CA GLY A 114 8.58 -16.88 4.23
C GLY A 114 9.39 -17.78 3.29
N ARG A 115 10.60 -18.18 3.72
CA ARG A 115 11.54 -18.99 2.91
C ARG A 115 10.92 -20.25 2.31
N GLY A 116 10.03 -20.92 3.04
CA GLY A 116 9.31 -22.12 2.56
C GLY A 116 8.32 -21.87 1.41
N ARG A 117 8.19 -20.63 0.93
CA ARG A 117 7.35 -20.27 -0.23
C ARG A 117 8.18 -20.01 -1.49
N TYR A 118 9.48 -20.28 -1.45
CA TYR A 118 10.37 -20.19 -2.59
C TYR A 118 10.87 -21.58 -2.98
N LEU A 119 10.98 -21.81 -4.29
CA LEU A 119 11.58 -23.03 -4.83
C LEU A 119 13.07 -23.07 -4.47
N CYS A 120 13.51 -24.17 -3.87
CA CYS A 120 14.92 -24.41 -3.65
C CYS A 120 15.53 -24.98 -4.94
N LEU A 121 16.30 -24.15 -5.66
CA LEU A 121 16.90 -24.53 -6.94
C LEU A 121 17.80 -25.77 -6.80
N TYR A 122 18.58 -25.86 -5.71
CA TYR A 122 19.40 -27.06 -5.43
C TYR A 122 18.58 -28.35 -5.34
N LYS A 123 17.43 -28.32 -4.65
CA LYS A 123 16.54 -29.49 -4.56
C LYS A 123 15.87 -29.80 -5.90
N LEU A 124 15.53 -28.78 -6.68
CA LEU A 124 15.01 -28.95 -8.03
C LEU A 124 16.03 -29.65 -8.92
N ASP A 125 17.29 -29.19 -8.88
CA ASP A 125 18.38 -29.74 -9.69
C ASP A 125 18.59 -31.23 -9.36
N GLN A 126 18.65 -31.60 -8.07
CA GLN A 126 18.76 -33.00 -7.64
C GLN A 126 17.62 -33.88 -8.17
N LEU A 127 16.37 -33.41 -8.10
CA LEU A 127 15.21 -34.15 -8.59
C LEU A 127 15.19 -34.24 -10.13
N SER A 128 15.72 -33.23 -10.82
CA SER A 128 15.73 -33.18 -12.29
C SER A 128 16.81 -34.07 -12.93
N GLN A 129 17.89 -34.38 -12.21
CA GLN A 129 19.00 -35.20 -12.70
C GLN A 129 18.80 -36.71 -12.51
N GLY A 130 17.63 -37.15 -12.03
CA GLY A 130 17.22 -38.56 -12.08
C GLY A 130 18.15 -39.52 -11.31
N VAL A 131 18.49 -39.20 -10.06
CA VAL A 131 18.98 -40.19 -9.09
C VAL A 131 17.82 -40.68 -8.23
#